data_AF-A0A7S2XHS9-F1
#
_entry.id   AF-A0A7S2XHS9-F1
#
_cell.length_a   1.000
_cell.length_b   1.000
_cell.length_c   1.000
_cell.angle_alpha   90.00
_cell.angle_beta   90.00
_cell.angle_gamma   90.00
#
_symmetry.space_group_name_H-M   'P 1'
#
loop_
_entity.id
_entity.type
_entity.pdbx_description
1 polymer ?
#
loop_
_entity_poly.entity_id
_entity_poly.type
_entity_poly.pdbx_seq_one_letter_code
_entity_poly.pdbx_strand_id
1 'polypeptide(L)'
;FVPDPITYKAVLTALSRHVGVDGKATTQALQFAHTMLQQMKETYVKPGAIHYGAVINGWSRATDRDASNKAQALLFELEQAYKTSGYQEYLQPNIALYSAVVMAHARSGQPDVAEKAVALLKRVEELYNSTGDDAYRPDIVFYGGVLTALARTPGEVSLKMAEALLEDLEWRAVNGEEHLRPNIVCYTSLIFKLVKSKQLERAAELFHRINERYEASGDIVDRPD
;
A
#
# COMPACT_ATOMS: atom_id res chain seq x y z
N PHE A 1 -29.82 -19.85 -7.15
CA PHE A 1 -29.83 -18.50 -6.55
C PHE A 1 -28.47 -17.88 -6.82
N VAL A 2 -28.38 -16.81 -7.61
CA VAL A 2 -27.11 -16.10 -7.84
C VAL A 2 -27.04 -14.98 -6.79
N PRO A 3 -26.04 -14.96 -5.90
CA PRO A 3 -25.93 -13.92 -4.88
C PRO A 3 -25.78 -12.53 -5.52
N ASP A 4 -26.31 -11.49 -4.88
CA ASP A 4 -26.15 -10.11 -5.33
C ASP A 4 -24.74 -9.55 -4.99
N PRO A 5 -24.32 -8.41 -5.58
CA PRO A 5 -23.00 -7.81 -5.32
C PRO A 5 -22.73 -7.47 -3.84
N ILE A 6 -23.74 -7.08 -3.07
CA ILE A 6 -23.58 -6.74 -1.64
C ILE A 6 -23.27 -8.02 -0.86
N THR A 7 -23.96 -9.11 -1.17
CA THR A 7 -23.70 -10.43 -0.58
C THR A 7 -22.26 -10.88 -0.89
N TYR A 8 -21.81 -10.75 -2.14
CA TYR A 8 -20.41 -11.05 -2.49
C TYR A 8 -19.42 -10.18 -1.73
N LYS A 9 -19.63 -8.86 -1.65
CA LYS A 9 -18.78 -7.93 -0.88
C LYS A 9 -18.65 -8.37 0.58
N ALA A 10 -19.76 -8.73 1.23
CA ALA A 10 -19.76 -9.14 2.63
C ALA A 10 -18.91 -10.38 2.86
N VAL A 11 -19.09 -11.41 2.01
CA VAL A 11 -18.33 -12.66 2.11
C VAL A 11 -16.85 -12.44 1.81
N LEU A 12 -16.51 -11.71 0.73
CA LEU A 12 -15.13 -11.36 0.40
C LEU A 12 -14.45 -10.61 1.55
N THR A 13 -15.15 -9.64 2.13
CA THR A 13 -14.62 -8.87 3.27
C THR A 13 -14.38 -9.75 4.49
N ALA A 14 -15.30 -10.68 4.80
CA ALA A 14 -15.15 -11.61 5.91
C ALA A 14 -13.95 -12.54 5.71
N LEU A 15 -13.81 -13.11 4.51
CA LEU A 15 -12.69 -13.99 4.15
C LEU A 15 -11.34 -13.26 4.16
N SER A 16 -11.29 -12.03 3.64
CA SER A 16 -10.08 -11.22 3.60
C SER A 16 -9.65 -10.67 4.96
N ARG A 17 -10.58 -10.57 5.92
CA ARG A 17 -10.30 -10.18 7.31
C ARG A 17 -10.04 -11.38 8.23
N HIS A 18 -10.25 -12.60 7.76
CA HIS A 18 -10.02 -13.79 8.55
C HIS A 18 -8.54 -13.90 8.93
N VAL A 19 -8.24 -13.71 10.22
CA VAL A 19 -6.92 -14.00 10.79
C VAL A 19 -7.01 -15.38 11.41
N GLY A 20 -6.49 -16.40 10.72
CA GLY A 20 -6.36 -17.73 11.31
C GLY A 20 -5.33 -17.71 12.43
N VAL A 21 -5.51 -18.59 13.43
CA VAL A 21 -4.52 -18.82 14.50
C VAL A 21 -3.17 -19.22 13.90
N ASP A 22 -3.19 -19.87 12.73
CA ASP A 22 -2.02 -20.21 11.92
C ASP A 22 -2.13 -19.54 10.53
N GLY A 23 -1.04 -18.98 10.02
CA GLY A 23 -1.00 -18.24 8.74
C GLY A 23 -1.50 -19.03 7.51
N LYS A 24 -1.56 -20.36 7.58
CA LYS A 24 -2.12 -21.24 6.53
C LYS A 24 -3.62 -21.05 6.33
N ALA A 25 -4.39 -20.88 7.40
CA ALA A 25 -5.83 -20.68 7.31
C ALA A 25 -6.16 -19.30 6.69
N THR A 26 -5.31 -18.30 6.93
CA THR A 26 -5.38 -16.99 6.27
C THR A 26 -5.16 -17.12 4.77
N THR A 27 -4.14 -17.87 4.32
CA THR A 27 -3.89 -18.07 2.88
C THR A 27 -5.04 -18.83 2.18
N GLN A 28 -5.61 -19.85 2.82
CA GLN A 28 -6.75 -20.58 2.25
C GLN A 28 -7.99 -19.71 2.11
N ALA A 29 -8.33 -18.90 3.12
CA ALA A 29 -9.45 -17.97 3.05
C ALA A 29 -9.26 -16.94 1.91
N LEU A 30 -8.04 -16.44 1.72
CA LEU A 30 -7.71 -15.52 0.62
C LEU A 30 -7.77 -16.18 -0.76
N GLN A 31 -7.34 -17.44 -0.85
CA GLN A 31 -7.47 -18.22 -2.08
C GLN A 31 -8.94 -18.40 -2.45
N PHE A 32 -9.79 -18.72 -1.45
CA PHE A 32 -11.23 -18.86 -1.66
C PHE A 32 -11.89 -17.53 -2.04
N ALA A 33 -11.49 -16.41 -1.41
CA ALA A 33 -11.95 -15.07 -1.78
C ALA A 33 -11.58 -14.74 -3.24
N HIS A 34 -10.37 -15.10 -3.68
CA HIS A 34 -9.96 -14.94 -5.07
C HIS A 34 -10.82 -15.79 -6.02
N THR A 35 -11.08 -17.06 -5.69
CA THR A 35 -11.96 -17.93 -6.49
C THR A 35 -13.37 -17.36 -6.59
N MET A 36 -13.93 -16.85 -5.49
CA MET A 36 -15.24 -16.19 -5.52
C MET A 36 -15.26 -14.97 -6.42
N LEU A 37 -14.20 -14.15 -6.41
CA LEU A 37 -14.07 -13.01 -7.32
C LEU A 37 -14.02 -13.46 -8.80
N GLN A 38 -13.38 -14.59 -9.11
CA GLN A 38 -13.41 -15.14 -10.47
C GLN A 38 -14.81 -15.66 -10.85
N GLN A 39 -15.49 -16.35 -9.94
CA GLN A 39 -16.87 -16.81 -10.14
C GLN A 39 -17.85 -15.65 -10.37
N MET A 40 -17.65 -14.49 -9.73
CA MET A 40 -18.45 -13.30 -10.02
C MET A 40 -18.36 -12.92 -11.50
N LYS A 41 -17.17 -13.03 -12.12
CA LYS A 41 -16.98 -12.68 -13.54
C LYS A 41 -17.64 -13.67 -14.49
N GLU A 42 -17.66 -14.94 -14.11
CA GLU A 42 -18.29 -16.02 -14.89
C GLU A 42 -19.82 -16.01 -14.76
N THR A 43 -20.32 -15.52 -13.62
CA THR A 43 -21.74 -15.28 -13.40
C THR A 43 -22.12 -13.89 -13.93
N TYR A 44 -23.39 -13.62 -14.21
CA TYR A 44 -23.84 -12.30 -14.69
C TYR A 44 -23.68 -11.14 -13.65
N VAL A 45 -22.83 -11.31 -12.62
CA VAL A 45 -22.60 -10.39 -11.51
C VAL A 45 -21.25 -9.68 -11.67
N LYS A 46 -21.25 -8.52 -12.32
CA LYS A 46 -20.03 -7.76 -12.60
C LYS A 46 -19.33 -7.30 -11.31
N PRO A 47 -18.08 -7.72 -11.04
CA PRO A 47 -17.35 -7.24 -9.88
C PRO A 47 -16.91 -5.79 -10.09
N GLY A 48 -17.22 -4.91 -9.14
CA GLY A 48 -16.62 -3.57 -9.03
C GLY A 48 -15.32 -3.50 -8.21
N ALA A 49 -14.67 -2.34 -8.18
CA ALA A 49 -13.43 -2.04 -7.47
C ALA A 49 -13.46 -2.41 -5.98
N ILE A 50 -14.63 -2.34 -5.34
CA ILE A 50 -14.83 -2.76 -3.95
C ILE A 50 -14.54 -4.25 -3.72
N HIS A 51 -14.82 -5.12 -4.69
CA HIS A 51 -14.62 -6.56 -4.58
C HIS A 51 -13.13 -6.90 -4.76
N TYR A 52 -12.49 -6.29 -5.76
CA TYR A 52 -11.04 -6.34 -5.92
C TYR A 52 -10.32 -5.82 -4.67
N GLY A 53 -10.77 -4.68 -4.13
CA GLY A 53 -10.19 -4.07 -2.94
C GLY A 53 -10.26 -4.93 -1.70
N ALA A 54 -11.36 -5.67 -1.49
CA ALA A 54 -11.44 -6.63 -0.40
C ALA A 54 -10.32 -7.68 -0.50
N VAL A 55 -10.17 -8.29 -1.68
CA VAL A 55 -9.18 -9.36 -1.90
C VAL A 55 -7.73 -8.83 -1.87
N ILE A 56 -7.46 -7.67 -2.49
CA ILE A 56 -6.14 -7.01 -2.49
C ILE A 56 -5.73 -6.65 -1.05
N ASN A 57 -6.64 -6.06 -0.27
CA ASN A 57 -6.36 -5.72 1.13
C ASN A 57 -6.07 -6.98 1.95
N GLY A 58 -6.83 -8.06 1.72
CA GLY A 58 -6.55 -9.36 2.32
C GLY A 58 -5.13 -9.85 2.03
N TRP A 59 -4.71 -9.85 0.76
CA TRP A 59 -3.34 -10.21 0.38
C TRP A 59 -2.27 -9.27 0.97
N SER A 60 -2.55 -7.97 1.10
CA SER A 60 -1.60 -7.00 1.68
C SER A 60 -1.23 -7.26 3.14
N ARG A 61 -2.08 -8.02 3.84
CA ARG A 61 -1.91 -8.41 5.25
C ARG A 61 -1.33 -9.81 5.39
N ALA A 62 -1.29 -10.59 4.33
CA ALA A 62 -0.72 -11.93 4.33
C ALA A 62 0.82 -11.85 4.38
N THR A 63 1.43 -12.82 5.07
CA THR A 63 2.89 -12.96 5.17
C THR A 63 3.46 -13.91 4.12
N ASP A 64 2.60 -14.44 3.24
CA ASP A 64 3.00 -15.31 2.13
C ASP A 64 3.81 -14.50 1.10
N ARG A 65 4.93 -15.06 0.62
CA ARG A 65 5.79 -14.40 -0.37
C ARG A 65 5.03 -14.11 -1.66
N ASP A 66 4.10 -14.97 -2.05
CA ASP A 66 3.31 -14.83 -3.28
C ASP A 66 2.12 -13.88 -3.10
N ALA A 67 1.77 -13.49 -1.86
CA ALA A 67 0.67 -12.57 -1.61
C ALA A 67 0.85 -11.23 -2.35
N SER A 68 2.09 -10.73 -2.38
CA SER A 68 2.40 -9.47 -3.07
C SER A 68 2.17 -9.56 -4.58
N ASN A 69 2.56 -10.68 -5.21
CA ASN A 69 2.35 -10.92 -6.64
C ASN A 69 0.84 -11.09 -6.94
N LYS A 70 0.08 -11.77 -6.06
CA LYS A 70 -1.38 -11.91 -6.21
C LYS A 70 -2.10 -10.57 -6.07
N ALA A 71 -1.71 -9.74 -5.12
CA ALA A 71 -2.26 -8.39 -4.94
C ALA A 71 -1.98 -7.52 -6.18
N GLN A 72 -0.75 -7.55 -6.69
CA GLN A 72 -0.35 -6.81 -7.89
C GLN A 72 -1.10 -7.28 -9.14
N ALA A 73 -1.24 -8.60 -9.33
CA ALA A 73 -1.98 -9.17 -10.46
C ALA A 73 -3.46 -8.74 -10.46
N LEU A 74 -4.11 -8.70 -9.29
CA LEU A 74 -5.49 -8.23 -9.16
C LEU A 74 -5.64 -6.73 -9.43
N LEU A 75 -4.68 -5.90 -9.01
CA LEU A 75 -4.68 -4.48 -9.32
C LEU A 75 -4.52 -4.25 -10.83
N PHE A 76 -3.58 -4.96 -11.46
CA PHE A 76 -3.39 -4.90 -12.91
C PHE A 76 -4.65 -5.35 -13.66
N GLU A 77 -5.29 -6.44 -13.22
CA GLU A 77 -6.56 -6.90 -13.78
C GLU A 77 -7.66 -5.83 -13.66
N LEU A 78 -7.79 -5.18 -12.50
CA LEU A 78 -8.73 -4.08 -12.30
C LEU A 78 -8.45 -2.91 -13.26
N GLU A 79 -7.18 -2.52 -13.43
CA GLU A 79 -6.80 -1.47 -14.39
C GLU A 79 -7.19 -1.84 -15.84
N GLN A 80 -6.97 -3.10 -16.25
CA GLN A 80 -7.36 -3.55 -17.59
C GLN A 80 -8.88 -3.54 -17.75
N ALA A 81 -9.62 -4.04 -16.75
CA ALA A 81 -11.07 -4.02 -16.76
C ALA A 81 -11.62 -2.58 -16.80
N TYR A 82 -11.02 -1.65 -16.05
CA TYR A 82 -11.38 -0.24 -16.08
C TYR A 82 -11.17 0.40 -17.47
N LYS A 83 -10.08 0.06 -18.16
CA LYS A 83 -9.78 0.60 -19.50
C LYS A 83 -10.65 0.03 -20.61
N THR A 84 -11.08 -1.22 -20.49
CA THR A 84 -11.68 -1.97 -21.61
C THR A 84 -13.17 -2.25 -21.45
N SER A 85 -13.73 -2.10 -20.25
CA SER A 85 -15.13 -2.41 -19.99
C SER A 85 -16.08 -1.25 -20.32
N GLY A 86 -17.34 -1.60 -20.59
CA GLY A 86 -18.43 -0.61 -20.72
C GLY A 86 -19.08 -0.17 -19.40
N TYR A 87 -18.42 -0.37 -18.24
CA TYR A 87 -18.99 -0.01 -16.92
C TYR A 87 -17.91 0.55 -15.97
N GLN A 88 -17.08 1.45 -16.50
CA GLN A 88 -15.85 1.97 -15.90
C GLN A 88 -16.07 2.61 -14.52
N GLU A 89 -17.20 3.29 -14.30
CA GLU A 89 -17.55 3.93 -13.02
C GLU A 89 -17.46 2.97 -11.82
N TYR A 90 -17.81 1.70 -12.01
CA TYR A 90 -17.77 0.69 -10.94
C TYR A 90 -16.39 0.05 -10.75
N LEU A 91 -15.44 0.28 -11.65
CA LEU A 91 -14.14 -0.39 -11.70
C LEU A 91 -12.96 0.55 -11.44
N GLN A 92 -13.19 1.84 -11.20
CA GLN A 92 -12.14 2.83 -10.99
C GLN A 92 -11.16 2.37 -9.89
N PRO A 93 -9.89 2.09 -10.21
CA PRO A 93 -8.86 1.88 -9.21
C PRO A 93 -8.65 3.18 -8.42
N ASN A 94 -8.23 3.06 -7.16
CA ASN A 94 -7.95 4.23 -6.33
C ASN A 94 -6.67 4.06 -5.52
N ILE A 95 -6.20 5.16 -4.92
CA ILE A 95 -4.93 5.22 -4.19
C ILE A 95 -4.83 4.20 -3.04
N ALA A 96 -5.95 3.85 -2.42
CA ALA A 96 -5.97 2.84 -1.36
C ALA A 96 -5.58 1.45 -1.88
N LEU A 97 -5.94 1.11 -3.12
CA LEU A 97 -5.54 -0.16 -3.74
C LEU A 97 -4.04 -0.18 -4.06
N TYR A 98 -3.50 0.91 -4.60
CA TYR A 98 -2.07 1.04 -4.84
C TYR A 98 -1.26 0.95 -3.54
N SER A 99 -1.72 1.64 -2.49
CA SER A 99 -1.13 1.57 -1.15
C SER A 99 -1.11 0.14 -0.60
N ALA A 100 -2.21 -0.60 -0.76
CA ALA A 100 -2.29 -1.99 -0.33
C ALA A 100 -1.29 -2.89 -1.07
N VAL A 101 -1.11 -2.72 -2.38
CA VAL A 101 -0.12 -3.48 -3.16
C VAL A 101 1.31 -3.14 -2.76
N VAL A 102 1.65 -1.85 -2.60
CA VAL A 102 2.97 -1.43 -2.10
C VAL A 102 3.24 -2.06 -0.72
N MET A 103 2.27 -2.04 0.19
CA MET A 103 2.40 -2.65 1.50
C MET A 103 2.52 -4.17 1.44
N ALA A 104 1.89 -4.83 0.48
CA ALA A 104 2.06 -6.25 0.22
C ALA A 104 3.51 -6.56 -0.19
N HIS A 105 4.09 -5.78 -1.12
CA HIS A 105 5.51 -5.90 -1.48
C HIS A 105 6.41 -5.62 -0.29
N ALA A 106 6.18 -4.55 0.46
CA ALA A 106 6.97 -4.22 1.64
C ALA A 106 7.03 -5.36 2.68
N ARG A 107 6.00 -6.23 2.75
CA ARG A 107 5.94 -7.37 3.68
C ARG A 107 6.44 -8.69 3.09
N SER A 108 6.61 -8.81 1.77
CA SER A 108 6.94 -10.08 1.12
C SER A 108 8.37 -10.55 1.38
N GLY A 109 9.28 -9.62 1.73
CA GLY A 109 10.70 -9.91 1.89
C GLY A 109 11.41 -10.27 0.59
N GLN A 110 10.80 -9.99 -0.57
CA GLN A 110 11.45 -10.17 -1.88
C GLN A 110 12.56 -9.12 -2.10
N PRO A 111 13.62 -9.44 -2.86
CA PRO A 111 14.73 -8.52 -3.10
C PRO A 111 14.35 -7.34 -4.02
N ASP A 112 13.33 -7.50 -4.87
CA ASP A 112 12.85 -6.53 -5.86
C ASP A 112 11.81 -5.53 -5.32
N VAL A 113 11.61 -5.51 -4.00
CA VAL A 113 10.56 -4.71 -3.34
C VAL A 113 10.71 -3.21 -3.60
N ALA A 114 11.94 -2.67 -3.56
CA ALA A 114 12.20 -1.26 -3.87
C ALA A 114 11.83 -0.92 -5.32
N GLU A 115 12.21 -1.78 -6.27
CA GLU A 115 11.93 -1.57 -7.69
C GLU A 115 10.42 -1.55 -7.94
N LYS A 116 9.69 -2.52 -7.39
CA LYS A 116 8.23 -2.60 -7.51
C LYS A 116 7.53 -1.41 -6.87
N ALA A 117 7.97 -0.98 -5.68
CA ALA A 117 7.39 0.19 -5.01
C ALA A 117 7.63 1.49 -5.79
N VAL A 118 8.82 1.68 -6.35
CA VAL A 118 9.16 2.85 -7.19
C VAL A 118 8.41 2.83 -8.51
N ALA A 119 8.22 1.66 -9.12
CA ALA A 119 7.41 1.51 -10.32
C ALA A 119 5.94 1.90 -10.06
N LEU A 120 5.38 1.47 -8.92
CA LEU A 120 4.03 1.86 -8.50
C LEU A 120 3.93 3.36 -8.19
N LEU A 121 4.94 3.94 -7.54
CA LEU A 121 5.01 5.39 -7.31
C LEU A 121 4.90 6.17 -8.63
N LYS A 122 5.79 5.88 -9.59
CA LYS A 122 5.78 6.52 -10.91
C LYS A 122 4.43 6.35 -11.61
N ARG A 123 3.86 5.14 -11.55
CA ARG A 123 2.57 4.83 -12.17
C ARG A 123 1.44 5.68 -11.60
N VAL A 124 1.37 5.85 -10.28
CA VAL A 124 0.34 6.65 -9.61
C VAL A 124 0.54 8.14 -9.93
N GLU A 125 1.78 8.64 -9.88
CA GLU A 125 2.09 10.04 -10.23
C GLU A 125 1.73 10.35 -11.68
N GLU A 126 2.06 9.46 -12.63
CA GLU A 126 1.65 9.57 -14.03
C GLU A 126 0.12 9.59 -14.19
N LEU A 127 -0.59 8.72 -13.47
CA LEU A 127 -2.06 8.66 -13.50
C LEU A 127 -2.67 9.95 -12.98
N TYR A 128 -2.22 10.45 -11.82
CA TYR A 128 -2.73 11.69 -11.26
C TYR A 128 -2.40 12.89 -12.14
N ASN A 129 -1.15 13.02 -12.60
CA ASN A 129 -0.73 14.15 -13.44
C ASN A 129 -1.40 14.19 -14.81
N SER A 130 -1.71 13.04 -15.39
CA SER A 130 -2.36 12.97 -16.72
C SER A 130 -3.88 13.11 -16.67
N THR A 131 -4.51 12.81 -15.53
CA THR A 131 -5.98 12.80 -15.40
C THR A 131 -6.53 13.93 -14.52
N GLY A 132 -5.76 14.41 -13.55
CA GLY A 132 -6.25 15.29 -12.48
C GLY A 132 -7.30 14.65 -11.56
N ASP A 133 -7.45 13.33 -11.61
CA ASP A 133 -8.48 12.60 -10.88
C ASP A 133 -8.03 12.28 -9.46
N ASP A 134 -8.75 12.82 -8.47
CA ASP A 134 -8.48 12.64 -7.04
C ASP A 134 -8.46 11.16 -6.60
N ALA A 135 -9.08 10.24 -7.36
CA ALA A 135 -8.97 8.81 -7.09
C ALA A 135 -7.53 8.30 -7.10
N TYR A 136 -6.64 8.95 -7.87
CA TYR A 136 -5.22 8.59 -7.97
C TYR A 136 -4.30 9.52 -7.17
N ARG A 137 -4.83 10.54 -6.49
CA ARG A 137 -4.02 11.50 -5.74
C ARG A 137 -3.21 10.76 -4.66
N PRO A 138 -1.86 10.75 -4.74
CA PRO A 138 -1.02 10.17 -3.70
C PRO A 138 -1.29 10.83 -2.35
N ASP A 139 -1.40 10.01 -1.30
CA ASP A 139 -1.52 10.46 0.08
C ASP A 139 -0.33 9.97 0.92
N ILE A 140 -0.27 10.41 2.19
CA ILE A 140 0.80 10.00 3.10
C ILE A 140 0.81 8.47 3.34
N VAL A 141 -0.33 7.79 3.24
CA VAL A 141 -0.40 6.34 3.43
C VAL A 141 0.32 5.63 2.27
N PHE A 142 0.10 6.08 1.04
CA PHE A 142 0.80 5.57 -0.14
C PHE A 142 2.31 5.81 -0.06
N TYR A 143 2.71 7.06 0.18
CA TYR A 143 4.12 7.43 0.28
C TYR A 143 4.84 6.74 1.44
N GLY A 144 4.19 6.64 2.61
CA GLY A 144 4.72 5.90 3.76
C GLY A 144 4.90 4.41 3.45
N GLY A 145 4.02 3.82 2.62
CA GLY A 145 4.19 2.47 2.09
C GLY A 145 5.42 2.34 1.19
N VAL A 146 5.64 3.28 0.27
CA VAL A 146 6.80 3.29 -0.63
C VAL A 146 8.09 3.44 0.18
N LEU A 147 8.12 4.37 1.13
CA LEU A 147 9.24 4.57 2.05
C LEU A 147 9.52 3.29 2.84
N THR A 148 8.49 2.64 3.39
CA THR A 148 8.64 1.36 4.11
C THR A 148 9.24 0.27 3.20
N ALA A 149 8.81 0.18 1.94
CA ALA A 149 9.34 -0.77 0.97
C ALA A 149 10.83 -0.51 0.70
N LEU A 150 11.20 0.75 0.40
CA LEU A 150 12.59 1.17 0.22
C LEU A 150 13.42 0.88 1.48
N ALA A 151 12.86 1.15 2.66
CA ALA A 151 13.52 0.98 3.94
C ALA A 151 13.84 -0.50 4.24
N ARG A 152 13.01 -1.43 3.74
CA ARG A 152 13.19 -2.87 3.92
C ARG A 152 14.10 -3.51 2.88
N THR A 153 14.30 -2.88 1.74
CA THR A 153 15.25 -3.35 0.74
C THR A 153 16.69 -3.11 1.21
N PRO A 154 17.57 -4.13 1.18
CA PRO A 154 18.99 -3.94 1.50
C PRO A 154 19.70 -2.99 0.52
N GLY A 155 20.80 -2.42 0.97
CA GLY A 155 21.70 -1.62 0.13
C GLY A 155 21.58 -0.11 0.31
N GLU A 156 22.66 0.57 -0.07
CA GLU A 156 22.82 2.01 0.12
C GLU A 156 21.94 2.83 -0.84
N VAL A 157 21.72 2.32 -2.06
CA VAL A 157 20.86 2.99 -3.06
C VAL A 157 19.44 3.15 -2.54
N SER A 158 18.85 2.07 -2.02
CA SER A 158 17.51 2.11 -1.45
C SER A 158 17.45 2.91 -0.15
N LEU A 159 18.57 3.11 0.57
CA LEU A 159 18.62 4.00 1.75
C LEU A 159 18.47 5.43 1.28
N LYS A 160 19.34 5.87 0.36
CA LYS A 160 19.32 7.22 -0.20
C LYS A 160 17.98 7.58 -0.84
N MET A 161 17.33 6.63 -1.52
CA MET A 161 16.00 6.84 -2.08
C MET A 161 14.93 7.05 -0.99
N ALA A 162 14.99 6.31 0.12
CA ALA A 162 14.06 6.48 1.22
C ALA A 162 14.25 7.82 1.94
N GLU A 163 15.51 8.27 2.08
CA GLU A 163 15.86 9.56 2.66
C GLU A 163 15.39 10.72 1.78
N ALA A 164 15.72 10.68 0.48
CA ALA A 164 15.26 11.68 -0.47
C ALA A 164 13.74 11.77 -0.52
N LEU A 165 13.02 10.64 -0.43
CA LEU A 165 11.56 10.64 -0.35
C LEU A 165 11.05 11.28 0.95
N LEU A 166 11.66 10.99 2.09
CA LEU A 166 11.27 11.62 3.36
C LEU A 166 11.48 13.13 3.30
N GLU A 167 12.63 13.59 2.81
CA GLU A 167 12.98 15.01 2.66
C GLU A 167 12.01 15.73 1.69
N ASP A 168 11.65 15.10 0.57
CA ASP A 168 10.66 15.65 -0.36
C ASP A 168 9.29 15.82 0.32
N LEU A 169 8.82 14.82 1.06
CA LEU A 169 7.55 14.90 1.77
C LEU A 169 7.56 15.95 2.89
N GLU A 170 8.66 16.06 3.64
CA GLU A 170 8.84 17.13 4.62
C GLU A 170 8.76 18.51 3.96
N TRP A 171 9.45 18.70 2.84
CA TRP A 171 9.43 19.95 2.09
C TRP A 171 8.04 20.27 1.54
N ARG A 172 7.36 19.31 0.91
CA ARG A 172 6.00 19.49 0.37
C ARG A 172 5.00 19.83 1.47
N ALA A 173 5.09 19.17 2.62
CA ALA A 173 4.22 19.42 3.75
C ALA A 173 4.31 20.86 4.26
N VAL A 174 5.51 21.45 4.34
CA VAL A 174 5.69 22.86 4.76
C VAL A 174 5.42 23.86 3.63
N ASN A 175 5.36 23.40 2.37
CA ASN A 175 5.06 24.22 1.19
C ASN A 175 3.61 24.06 0.68
N GLY A 176 2.67 23.81 1.60
CA GLY A 176 1.23 23.86 1.30
C GLY A 176 0.58 22.50 1.01
N GLU A 177 1.35 21.41 0.97
CA GLU A 177 0.82 20.05 0.87
C GLU A 177 0.76 19.36 2.24
N GLU A 178 0.14 20.00 3.23
CA GLU A 178 0.11 19.52 4.63
C GLU A 178 -0.41 18.07 4.78
N HIS A 179 -1.33 17.64 3.91
CA HIS A 179 -1.82 16.26 3.84
C HIS A 179 -0.73 15.19 3.56
N LEU A 180 0.45 15.60 3.11
CA LEU A 180 1.61 14.73 2.88
C LEU A 180 2.62 14.74 4.03
N ARG A 181 2.28 15.39 5.16
CA ARG A 181 3.11 15.43 6.36
C ARG A 181 3.55 14.02 6.78
N PRO A 182 4.87 13.73 6.81
CA PRO A 182 5.36 12.44 7.26
C PRO A 182 4.93 12.10 8.68
N ASN A 183 4.44 10.87 8.86
CA ASN A 183 4.01 10.33 10.16
C ASN A 183 5.09 9.42 10.78
N ILE A 184 4.85 8.95 12.00
CA ILE A 184 5.74 8.04 12.75
C ILE A 184 6.22 6.82 11.94
N VAL A 185 5.39 6.27 11.05
CA VAL A 185 5.73 5.10 10.22
C VAL A 185 6.87 5.41 9.24
N CYS A 186 6.91 6.64 8.72
CA CYS A 186 7.96 7.10 7.80
C CYS A 186 9.33 7.14 8.50
N TYR A 187 9.39 7.79 9.67
CA TYR A 187 10.62 7.92 10.44
C TYR A 187 11.10 6.58 10.99
N THR A 188 10.22 5.81 11.64
CA THR A 188 10.58 4.50 12.23
C THR A 188 11.14 3.54 11.19
N SER A 189 10.55 3.49 9.99
CA SER A 189 11.06 2.66 8.89
C SER A 189 12.49 3.01 8.53
N LEU A 190 12.80 4.30 8.41
CA LEU A 190 14.12 4.79 8.04
C LEU A 190 15.15 4.62 9.16
N ILE A 191 14.76 4.90 10.41
CA ILE A 191 15.58 4.65 11.61
C ILE A 191 15.96 3.17 11.68
N PHE A 192 15.00 2.25 11.51
CA PHE A 192 15.30 0.81 11.51
C PHE A 192 16.29 0.42 10.41
N LYS A 193 16.21 1.04 9.23
CA LYS A 193 17.18 0.79 8.16
C LYS A 193 18.57 1.30 8.54
N LEU A 194 18.68 2.52 9.04
CA LEU A 194 19.96 3.12 9.44
C LEU A 194 20.64 2.30 10.54
N VAL A 195 19.89 1.84 11.53
CA VAL A 195 20.39 0.93 12.58
C VAL A 195 20.91 -0.37 11.96
N LYS A 196 20.17 -0.99 11.04
CA LYS A 196 20.63 -2.21 10.33
C LYS A 196 21.89 -1.96 9.48
N SER A 197 22.01 -0.76 8.93
CA SER A 197 23.20 -0.31 8.19
C SER A 197 24.34 0.19 9.08
N LYS A 198 24.21 0.10 10.41
CA LYS A 198 25.17 0.56 11.43
C LYS A 198 25.46 2.07 11.39
N GLN A 199 24.51 2.87 10.91
CA GLN A 199 24.60 4.32 10.82
C GLN A 199 23.88 4.97 12.01
N LEU A 200 24.41 4.74 13.21
CA LEU A 200 23.73 5.08 14.47
C LEU A 200 23.57 6.58 14.69
N GLU A 201 24.53 7.39 14.27
CA GLU A 201 24.46 8.87 14.37
C GLU A 201 23.28 9.42 13.59
N ARG A 202 23.15 9.03 12.32
CA ARG A 202 22.02 9.40 11.45
C ARG A 202 20.68 8.89 11.99
N ALA A 203 20.66 7.69 12.58
CA ALA A 203 19.47 7.16 13.22
C ALA A 203 19.05 8.01 14.43
N ALA A 204 20.01 8.46 15.24
CA ALA A 204 19.76 9.36 16.36
C ALA A 204 19.29 10.75 15.89
N GLU A 205 19.85 11.28 14.81
CA GLU A 205 19.40 12.55 14.21
C GLU A 205 17.92 12.50 13.79
N LEU A 206 17.49 11.43 13.11
CA LEU A 206 16.08 11.25 12.76
C LEU A 206 15.18 11.04 13.98
N PHE A 207 15.67 10.35 15.02
CA PHE A 207 14.94 10.18 16.27
C PHE A 207 14.76 11.51 17.02
N HIS A 208 15.80 12.36 17.05
CA HIS A 208 15.67 13.70 17.62
C HIS A 208 14.69 14.56 16.82
N ARG A 209 14.78 14.51 15.47
CA ARG A 209 13.87 15.25 14.59
C ARG A 209 12.40 14.92 14.85
N ILE A 210 12.05 13.64 15.05
CA ILE A 210 10.66 13.28 15.34
C ILE A 210 10.20 13.75 16.74
N ASN A 211 11.08 13.73 17.75
CA ASN A 211 10.76 14.25 19.08
C ASN A 211 10.49 15.76 19.03
N GLU A 212 11.35 16.53 18.36
CA GLU A 212 11.15 17.97 18.17
C GLU A 212 9.83 18.28 17.46
N ARG A 213 9.45 17.46 16.47
CA ARG A 213 8.16 17.60 15.77
C ARG A 213 6.98 17.30 16.70
N TYR A 214 7.06 16.25 17.51
CA TYR A 214 6.02 15.90 18.49
C TYR A 214 5.86 17.00 19.55
N GLU A 215 6.97 17.53 20.07
CA GLU A 215 6.95 18.63 21.04
C GLU A 215 6.35 19.91 20.46
N ALA A 216 6.59 20.21 19.18
CA ALA A 216 6.05 21.38 18.51
C ALA A 216 4.57 21.23 18.12
N SER A 217 4.12 20.03 17.73
CA SER A 217 2.75 19.80 17.23
C SER A 217 1.76 19.37 18.32
N GLY A 218 2.24 18.65 19.34
CA GLY A 218 1.39 17.93 20.30
C GLY A 218 0.51 16.84 19.67
N ASP A 219 0.72 16.53 18.38
CA ASP A 219 -0.14 15.63 17.64
C ASP A 219 0.26 14.17 17.90
N ILE A 220 -0.73 13.33 18.18
CA ILE A 220 -0.54 11.92 18.49
C ILE A 220 0.05 11.14 17.31
N VAL A 221 -0.12 11.63 16.07
CA VAL A 221 0.44 11.00 14.86
C VAL A 221 1.97 11.14 14.75
N ASP A 222 2.55 12.10 15.48
CA ASP A 222 3.98 12.32 15.59
C ASP A 222 4.58 11.66 16.85
N ARG A 223 3.76 11.05 17.71
CA ARG A 223 4.21 10.47 18.98
C ARG A 223 5.21 9.33 18.72
N PRO A 224 6.45 9.43 19.21
CA PRO A 224 7.40 8.32 19.24
C PRO A 224 6.94 7.31 20.29
N ASP A 225 6.68 6.07 19.90
CA ASP A 225 6.28 4.96 20.76
C ASP A 225 7.48 4.14 21.29
#